data_AF-A0A946FQ00-F1
#
_entry.id   AF-A0A946FQ00-F1
#
_cell.length_a   1.000
_cell.length_b   1.000
_cell.length_c   1.000
_cell.angle_alpha   90.00
_cell.angle_beta   90.00
_cell.angle_gamma   90.00
#
_symmetry.space_group_name_H-M   'P 1'
#
loop_
_entity.id
_entity.type
_entity.pdbx_description
1 polymer ?
#
loop_
_entity_poly.entity_id
_entity_poly.type
_entity_poly.pdbx_seq_one_letter_code
_entity_poly.pdbx_strand_id
1 'polypeptide(L)' 'GARPLSRVIQEHIKKPLAEELLFGKLANGGAVEVVVQKGGKALGFKFPGIEKKPAKKPPPKRARKPKAPAKVK' A
#
# COMPACT_ATOMS: atom_id res chain seq x y z
N GLY A 1 -12.11 -17.43 -23.79
CA GLY A 1 -11.07 -17.65 -22.76
C GLY A 1 -11.06 -16.51 -21.74
N ALA A 2 -10.75 -16.77 -20.48
CA ALA A 2 -10.92 -15.84 -19.36
C ALA A 2 -9.95 -14.63 -19.31
N ARG A 3 -9.11 -14.44 -20.34
CA ARG A 3 -8.18 -13.29 -20.44
C ARG A 3 -8.83 -11.92 -20.21
N PRO A 4 -10.06 -11.64 -20.71
CA PRO A 4 -10.74 -10.38 -20.42
C PRO A 4 -11.01 -10.17 -18.93
N LEU A 5 -11.34 -11.22 -18.17
CA LEU A 5 -11.63 -11.14 -16.75
C LEU A 5 -10.36 -10.77 -15.95
N SER A 6 -9.23 -11.36 -16.29
CA SER A 6 -7.94 -11.02 -15.65
C SER A 6 -7.60 -9.54 -15.79
N ARG A 7 -7.92 -8.94 -16.95
CA ARG A 7 -7.67 -7.51 -17.21
C ARG A 7 -8.59 -6.63 -16.35
N VAL A 8 -9.87 -6.97 -16.26
CA VAL A 8 -10.83 -6.26 -15.40
C VAL A 8 -10.39 -6.29 -13.93
N ILE A 9 -9.97 -7.45 -13.43
CA ILE A 9 -9.46 -7.59 -12.06
C ILE A 9 -8.18 -6.76 -11.87
N GLN A 10 -7.28 -6.75 -12.85
CA GLN A 10 -6.05 -5.98 -12.75
C GLN A 10 -6.32 -4.47 -12.67
N GLU A 11 -7.17 -3.95 -13.53
CA GLU A 11 -7.50 -2.52 -13.62
C GLU A 11 -8.28 -2.03 -12.40
N HIS A 12 -9.31 -2.77 -11.98
CA HIS A 12 -10.26 -2.28 -10.97
C HIS A 12 -9.99 -2.77 -9.54
N ILE A 13 -9.15 -3.79 -9.36
CA ILE A 13 -8.85 -4.35 -8.03
C ILE A 13 -7.37 -4.22 -7.71
N LYS A 14 -6.48 -4.74 -8.56
CA LYS A 14 -5.05 -4.79 -8.21
C LYS A 14 -4.37 -3.43 -8.20
N LYS A 15 -4.65 -2.57 -9.19
CA LYS A 15 -4.08 -1.20 -9.23
C LYS A 15 -4.43 -0.36 -7.99
N PRO A 16 -5.71 -0.18 -7.61
CA PRO A 16 -6.04 0.62 -6.44
C PRO A 16 -5.54 0.01 -5.12
N LEU A 17 -5.51 -1.32 -5.02
CA LEU A 17 -4.93 -1.97 -3.83
C LEU A 17 -3.42 -1.80 -3.74
N ALA A 18 -2.70 -1.72 -4.87
CA ALA A 18 -1.26 -1.49 -4.87
C ALA A 18 -0.90 -0.12 -4.27
N GLU A 19 -1.69 0.91 -4.55
CA GLU A 19 -1.51 2.24 -3.95
C GLU A 19 -1.77 2.20 -2.43
N GLU A 20 -2.84 1.53 -2.00
CA GLU A 20 -3.14 1.35 -0.58
C GLU A 20 -2.08 0.52 0.16
N LEU A 21 -1.44 -0.45 -0.52
CA LEU A 21 -0.33 -1.26 -0.02
C LEU A 21 0.97 -0.47 0.08
N LEU A 22 1.25 0.44 -0.85
CA LEU A 22 2.48 1.22 -0.84
C LEU A 22 2.41 2.40 0.13
N PHE A 23 1.27 3.09 0.18
CA PHE A 23 1.16 4.39 0.84
C PHE A 23 -0.09 4.57 1.70
N GLY A 24 -1.07 3.67 1.58
CA GLY A 24 -2.37 3.82 2.24
C GLY A 24 -2.51 2.97 3.50
N LYS A 25 -3.74 2.52 3.74
CA LYS A 25 -4.12 1.82 4.98
C LYS A 25 -3.52 0.42 5.08
N LEU A 26 -3.00 -0.12 3.98
CA LEU A 26 -2.43 -1.46 3.88
C LEU A 26 -0.91 -1.49 3.95
N ALA A 27 -0.24 -0.35 4.15
CA ALA A 27 1.23 -0.28 4.22
C ALA A 27 1.85 -1.23 5.26
N ASN A 28 1.13 -1.51 6.35
CA ASN A 28 1.57 -2.42 7.41
C ASN A 28 0.90 -3.81 7.33
N GLY A 29 0.23 -4.12 6.22
CA GLY A 29 -0.62 -5.29 6.08
C GLY A 29 -2.00 -5.12 6.71
N GLY A 30 -2.87 -6.10 6.47
CA GLY A 30 -4.26 -6.09 6.92
C GLY A 30 -5.16 -6.91 5.99
N ALA A 31 -6.46 -6.87 6.25
CA ALA A 31 -7.47 -7.50 5.40
C ALA A 31 -8.27 -6.44 4.63
N VAL A 32 -8.69 -6.80 3.41
CA VAL A 32 -9.59 -5.98 2.59
C VAL A 32 -10.77 -6.83 2.15
N GLU A 33 -11.95 -6.27 2.33
CA GLU A 33 -13.19 -6.82 1.82
C GLU A 33 -13.64 -5.99 0.62
N VAL A 34 -13.82 -6.65 -0.52
CA VAL A 34 -14.28 -6.01 -1.76
C VAL A 34 -15.78 -6.27 -1.88
N VAL A 35 -16.57 -5.20 -1.92
CA VAL A 35 -18.03 -5.25 -2.00
C VAL A 35 -18.51 -4.63 -3.30
N VAL A 36 -19.59 -5.15 -3.87
CA VAL A 36 -20.24 -4.55 -5.03
C VAL A 36 -21.23 -3.49 -4.55
N GLN A 37 -21.09 -2.25 -5.02
CA GLN A 37 -22.02 -1.18 -4.65
C GLN A 37 -23.37 -1.33 -5.36
N LYS A 38 -24.40 -0.72 -4.77
CA LYS A 38 -25.77 -0.77 -5.29
C LYS A 38 -25.79 -0.28 -6.75
N GLY A 39 -26.21 -1.16 -7.66
CA GLY A 39 -26.23 -0.89 -9.11
C GLY A 39 -25.08 -1.53 -9.91
N GLY A 40 -24.17 -2.29 -9.28
CA GLY A 40 -23.23 -3.18 -9.98
C GLY A 40 -22.10 -2.52 -10.78
N LYS A 41 -22.06 -1.18 -10.82
CA LYS A 41 -21.11 -0.40 -11.63
C LYS A 41 -19.83 -0.03 -10.90
N ALA A 42 -19.79 -0.15 -9.58
CA ALA A 42 -18.65 0.27 -8.76
C ALA A 42 -18.31 -0.76 -7.68
N LEU A 43 -17.03 -0.90 -7.40
CA LEU A 43 -16.49 -1.70 -6.29
C LEU A 43 -16.22 -0.78 -5.10
N GLY A 44 -16.63 -1.21 -3.91
CA GLY A 44 -16.27 -0.60 -2.63
C GLY A 44 -15.19 -1.44 -1.94
N PHE A 45 -14.28 -0.77 -1.23
CA PHE A 45 -13.23 -1.40 -0.45
C PHE A 45 -13.44 -1.10 1.04
N LYS A 46 -13.57 -2.15 1.84
CA LYS A 46 -13.73 -2.05 3.29
C LYS A 46 -12.52 -2.68 3.97
N PHE A 47 -12.04 -2.05 5.04
CA PHE A 47 -10.80 -2.41 5.71
C PHE A 47 -11.11 -2.79 7.17
N PRO A 48 -11.60 -4.02 7.42
CA PRO A 48 -11.92 -4.45 8.78
C PRO A 48 -10.65 -4.63 9.62
N GLY A 49 -10.67 -4.14 10.86
CA GLY A 49 -9.62 -4.43 11.84
C GLY A 49 -8.29 -3.68 11.65
N ILE A 50 -8.19 -2.74 10.71
CA ILE A 50 -7.03 -1.84 10.65
C ILE A 50 -7.21 -0.76 11.72
N GLU A 51 -6.92 -1.11 12.97
CA GLU A 51 -6.77 -0.13 14.04
C GLU A 51 -5.72 0.89 13.59
N LYS A 52 -6.13 2.16 13.51
CA LYS A 52 -5.30 3.29 13.10
C LYS A 52 -4.10 3.44 14.05
N LYS A 53 -3.04 2.65 13.86
CA LYS A 53 -1.75 2.97 14.45
C LYS A 53 -1.15 4.05 13.53
N PRO A 54 -0.98 5.29 14.02
CA PRO A 54 -0.53 6.38 13.18
C PRO A 54 0.82 5.98 12.59
N ALA A 55 0.98 6.23 11.29
CA ALA A 55 2.18 5.95 10.53
C ALA A 55 3.42 6.31 11.37
N LYS A 56 4.16 5.28 11.81
CA LYS A 56 5.50 5.50 12.34
C LYS A 56 6.27 6.18 11.20
N LYS A 57 6.78 7.36 11.54
CA LYS A 57 7.58 8.31 10.74
C LYS A 57 8.35 7.66 9.59
N PRO A 58 8.52 8.36 8.45
CA PRO A 58 9.27 7.86 7.30
C PRO A 58 10.61 7.27 7.75
N PRO A 59 11.09 6.17 7.15
CA PRO A 59 12.38 5.59 7.51
C PRO A 59 13.42 6.71 7.44
N PRO A 60 14.26 6.90 8.48
CA PRO A 60 15.23 7.97 8.47
C PRO A 60 16.07 7.78 7.21
N LYS A 61 16.06 8.81 6.34
CA LYS A 61 16.98 8.94 5.21
C LYS A 61 18.33 8.48 5.72
N ARG A 62 18.87 7.40 5.13
CA ARG A 62 20.20 6.87 5.42
C ARG A 62 21.18 8.03 5.28
N ALA A 63 21.45 8.71 6.39
CA ALA A 63 22.46 9.74 6.46
C ALA A 63 23.75 9.00 6.15
N ARG A 64 24.27 9.20 4.93
CA ARG A 64 25.65 8.87 4.62
C ARG A 64 26.48 9.57 5.69
N LYS A 65 26.99 8.82 6.66
CA LYS A 65 27.98 9.32 7.62
C LYS A 65 29.08 10.01 6.80
N PRO A 66 29.42 11.29 7.05
CA PRO A 66 30.66 11.83 6.52
C PRO A 66 31.80 11.00 7.13
N LYS A 67 32.71 10.51 6.27
CA LYS A 67 33.95 9.87 6.72
C LYS A 67 34.67 10.86 7.64
N ALA A 68 34.94 10.46 8.88
CA ALA A 68 35.73 11.26 9.81
C ALA A 68 37.15 11.48 9.25
N PRO A 69 37.78 12.64 9.52
CA PRO A 69 39.12 12.94 9.04
C PRO A 69 40.14 12.07 9.79
N ALA A 70 40.99 11.36 9.05
CA ALA A 70 42.15 10.68 9.61
C ALA A 70 43.16 11.73 10.08
N LYS A 71 43.36 11.86 11.39
CA LYS A 71 44.54 12.52 11.96
C LYS A 71 44.82 12.08 13.41
N VAL A 72 45.68 11.08 13.55
CA VAL A 72 46.55 10.73 14.71
C VAL A 72 47.57 9.74 14.10
N LYS A 73 48.90 9.86 14.10
CA LYS A 73 49.91 10.53 14.91
C LYS A 73 51.11 10.86 14.02
#